data_AF-A0A8E2B7B3-F1
#
_entry.id   AF-A0A8E2B7B3-F1
#
_cell.length_a   1.000
_cell.length_b   1.000
_cell.length_c   1.000
_cell.angle_alpha   90.00
_cell.angle_beta   90.00
_cell.angle_gamma   90.00
#
_symmetry.space_group_name_H-M   'P 1'
#
loop_
_entity.id
_entity.type
_entity.pdbx_description
1 polymer ?
#
loop_
_entity_poly.entity_id
_entity_poly.type
_entity_poly.pdbx_seq_one_letter_code
_entity_poly.pdbx_strand_id
1 'polypeptide(L)'
;MPRRKPGAVRADRPEARDLRAGCVSPALDRYRSFLRQPGRWLYLPWPDCPCSDPVEARDDLEAALRALPRRARAELRRIIAPLDDDFRRRTLPDPAASSLSRWHASAWWRQRLHER
;
A
#
# COMPACT_ATOMS: atom_id res chain seq x y z
N MET A 1 43.43 -1.19 -24.74
CA MET A 1 42.37 -0.22 -24.34
C MET A 1 41.87 0.44 -25.62
N PRO A 2 40.56 0.47 -25.87
CA PRO A 2 39.78 1.63 -25.43
C PRO A 2 38.57 1.25 -24.57
N ARG A 3 38.24 2.18 -23.66
CA ARG A 3 37.25 2.04 -22.60
C ARG A 3 35.85 2.33 -23.14
N ARG A 4 34.96 1.35 -23.11
CA ARG A 4 33.51 1.57 -23.28
C ARG A 4 32.96 2.02 -21.91
N LYS A 5 32.58 3.30 -21.79
CA LYS A 5 31.78 3.77 -20.65
C LYS A 5 30.33 3.29 -20.85
N PRO A 6 29.70 2.60 -19.90
CA PRO A 6 28.25 2.52 -19.88
C PRO A 6 27.73 3.88 -19.41
N GLY A 7 27.06 4.59 -20.31
CA GLY A 7 26.23 5.72 -19.95
C GLY A 7 25.17 5.24 -18.96
N ALA A 8 25.08 5.93 -17.82
CA ALA A 8 24.02 5.73 -16.85
C ALA A 8 22.69 6.09 -17.51
N VAL A 9 21.97 5.09 -18.01
CA VAL A 9 20.56 5.23 -18.33
C VAL A 9 19.84 5.39 -17.00
N ARG A 10 19.65 6.64 -16.58
CA ARG A 10 18.66 6.98 -15.57
C ARG A 10 17.30 6.63 -16.17
N ALA A 11 16.82 5.43 -15.87
CA ALA A 11 15.48 4.99 -16.19
C ALA A 11 14.48 5.74 -15.30
N ASP A 12 14.30 7.04 -15.53
CA ASP A 12 13.06 7.73 -15.18
C ASP A 12 12.09 7.54 -16.35
N ARG A 13 11.67 6.28 -16.57
CA ARG A 13 10.79 5.96 -17.68
C ARG A 13 9.35 6.36 -17.29
N PRO A 14 8.72 7.32 -17.97
CA PRO A 14 7.36 7.78 -17.64
C PRO A 14 6.34 6.62 -17.66
N GLU A 15 6.56 5.63 -18.52
CA GLU A 15 5.77 4.39 -18.60
C GLU A 15 5.66 3.65 -17.26
N ALA A 16 6.70 3.65 -16.41
CA ALA A 16 6.65 3.02 -15.09
C ALA A 16 5.84 3.84 -14.07
N ARG A 17 5.75 5.17 -14.25
CA ARG A 17 4.86 6.04 -13.47
C ARG A 17 3.41 5.85 -13.91
N ASP A 18 3.15 5.71 -15.20
CA ASP A 18 1.80 5.53 -15.74
C ASP A 18 1.23 4.13 -15.41
N LEU A 19 2.06 3.09 -15.47
CA LEU A 19 1.69 1.74 -15.00
C LEU A 19 1.35 1.73 -13.51
N ARG A 20 2.11 2.44 -12.67
CA ARG A 20 1.81 2.58 -11.22
C ARG A 20 0.61 3.47 -10.94
N ALA A 21 0.37 4.50 -11.74
CA ALA A 21 -0.86 5.30 -11.66
C ALA A 21 -2.09 4.45 -12.00
N GLY A 22 -1.97 3.54 -12.97
CA GLY A 22 -2.98 2.54 -13.30
C GLY A 22 -3.34 1.60 -12.13
N CYS A 23 -2.41 1.36 -11.20
CA CYS A 23 -2.66 0.55 -10.00
C CYS A 23 -3.38 1.31 -8.87
N VAL A 24 -3.46 2.65 -8.91
CA VAL A 24 -4.05 3.46 -7.82
C VAL A 24 -5.55 3.21 -7.69
N SER A 25 -6.30 3.25 -8.80
CA SER A 25 -7.76 3.08 -8.76
C SER A 25 -8.17 1.68 -8.27
N PRO A 26 -7.62 0.57 -8.81
CA PRO A 26 -7.93 -0.76 -8.30
C PRO A 26 -7.53 -0.96 -6.83
N ALA A 27 -6.44 -0.35 -6.37
CA ALA A 27 -6.03 -0.43 -4.97
C ALA A 27 -6.97 0.39 -4.06
N LEU A 28 -7.39 1.59 -4.47
CA LEU A 28 -8.39 2.39 -3.75
C LEU A 28 -9.73 1.67 -3.65
N ASP A 29 -10.18 1.04 -4.73
CA ASP A 29 -11.47 0.34 -4.75
C ASP A 29 -11.45 -0.89 -3.85
N ARG A 30 -10.36 -1.69 -3.87
CA ARG A 30 -10.15 -2.79 -2.93
C ARG A 30 -10.16 -2.30 -1.48
N TYR A 31 -9.39 -1.26 -1.19
CA TYR A 31 -9.29 -0.71 0.16
C TYR A 31 -10.62 -0.16 0.68
N ARG A 32 -11.36 0.56 -0.17
CA ARG A 32 -12.71 1.05 0.14
C ARG A 32 -13.71 -0.08 0.32
N SER A 33 -13.65 -1.10 -0.53
CA SER A 33 -14.57 -2.25 -0.47
C SER A 33 -14.45 -2.97 0.88
N PHE A 34 -13.22 -3.22 1.34
CA PHE A 34 -12.97 -3.76 2.68
C PHE A 34 -13.59 -2.90 3.78
N LEU A 35 -13.36 -1.58 3.74
CA LEU A 35 -13.89 -0.65 4.75
C LEU A 35 -15.41 -0.43 4.64
N ARG A 36 -16.07 -0.82 3.55
CA ARG A 36 -17.54 -0.75 3.45
C ARG A 36 -18.25 -1.90 4.15
N GLN A 37 -17.53 -2.96 4.52
CA GLN A 37 -18.13 -4.08 5.24
C GLN A 37 -18.77 -3.59 6.54
N PRO A 38 -19.92 -4.14 6.96
CA PRO A 38 -20.53 -3.78 8.24
C PRO A 38 -19.71 -4.32 9.41
N GLY A 39 -19.84 -3.69 10.57
CA GLY A 39 -19.22 -4.16 11.81
C GLY A 39 -18.26 -3.15 12.44
N ARG A 40 -18.25 -3.11 13.77
CA ARG A 40 -17.34 -2.24 14.53
C ARG A 40 -15.87 -2.64 14.34
N TRP A 41 -15.62 -3.94 14.28
CA TRP A 41 -14.31 -4.52 14.07
C TRP A 41 -14.32 -5.35 12.78
N LEU A 42 -13.26 -5.21 11.99
CA LEU A 42 -13.00 -5.98 10.79
C LEU A 42 -11.73 -6.79 11.03
N TYR A 43 -11.78 -8.07 10.69
CA TYR A 43 -10.62 -8.94 10.68
C TYR A 43 -10.01 -8.95 9.28
N LEU A 44 -8.68 -9.04 9.21
CA LEU A 44 -8.03 -9.16 7.92
C LEU A 44 -8.21 -10.57 7.38
N PRO A 45 -8.61 -10.73 6.12
CA PRO A 45 -8.66 -12.05 5.50
C PRO A 45 -7.26 -12.69 5.50
N TRP A 46 -7.21 -14.01 5.48
CA TRP A 46 -5.96 -14.71 5.22
C TRP A 46 -5.41 -14.32 3.83
N PRO A 47 -4.09 -14.21 3.67
CA PRO A 47 -3.45 -13.80 2.42
C PRO A 47 -3.60 -14.79 1.26
N ASP A 48 -4.41 -15.84 1.42
CA ASP A 48 -4.62 -16.89 0.43
C ASP A 48 -5.38 -16.39 -0.82
N CYS A 49 -6.08 -15.24 -0.74
CA CYS A 49 -6.49 -14.45 -1.91
C CYS A 49 -5.92 -13.02 -1.89
N PRO A 50 -4.82 -12.76 -2.63
CA PRO A 50 -4.25 -11.42 -2.85
C PRO A 50 -5.29 -10.40 -3.37
N CYS A 51 -6.29 -10.91 -4.10
CA CYS A 51 -7.34 -10.15 -4.75
C CYS A 51 -8.16 -9.25 -3.79
N SER A 52 -8.25 -9.61 -2.52
CA SER A 52 -9.10 -8.95 -1.52
C SER A 52 -8.32 -8.49 -0.29
N ASP A 53 -6.99 -8.59 -0.30
CA ASP A 53 -6.19 -8.20 0.85
C ASP A 53 -6.08 -6.67 0.95
N PRO A 54 -6.71 -6.04 1.96
CA PRO A 54 -6.60 -4.59 2.15
C PRO A 54 -5.19 -4.14 2.54
N VAL A 55 -4.34 -5.03 3.05
CA VAL A 55 -2.93 -4.76 3.38
C VAL A 55 -2.12 -4.60 2.10
N GLU A 56 -2.26 -5.52 1.15
CA GLU A 56 -1.63 -5.42 -0.16
C GLU A 56 -2.13 -4.20 -0.94
N ALA A 57 -3.44 -3.92 -0.89
CA ALA A 57 -3.98 -2.70 -1.47
C ALA A 57 -3.32 -1.44 -0.88
N ARG A 58 -3.03 -1.43 0.43
CA ARG A 58 -2.35 -0.29 1.07
C ARG A 58 -0.87 -0.19 0.71
N ASP A 59 -0.20 -1.31 0.43
CA ASP A 59 1.17 -1.33 -0.10
C ASP A 59 1.25 -0.78 -1.52
N ASP A 60 0.30 -1.14 -2.40
CA ASP A 60 0.19 -0.59 -3.74
C ASP A 60 0.05 0.94 -3.70
N LEU A 61 -0.78 1.44 -2.78
CA LEU A 61 -0.98 2.87 -2.56
C LEU A 61 0.28 3.55 -2.00
N GLU A 62 1.02 2.90 -1.11
CA GLU A 62 2.32 3.40 -0.61
C GLU A 62 3.35 3.48 -1.74
N ALA A 63 3.41 2.48 -2.60
CA ALA A 63 4.28 2.47 -3.77
C ALA A 63 3.93 3.60 -4.75
N ALA A 64 2.63 3.83 -4.99
CA ALA A 64 2.16 4.95 -5.79
C ALA A 64 2.54 6.30 -5.18
N LEU A 65 2.33 6.49 -3.87
CA LEU A 65 2.72 7.71 -3.17
C LEU A 65 4.21 8.02 -3.34
N ARG A 66 5.09 7.01 -3.31
CA ARG A 66 6.53 7.18 -3.52
C ARG A 66 6.89 7.57 -4.95
N ALA A 67 6.14 7.09 -5.93
CA ALA A 67 6.40 7.33 -7.35
C ALA A 67 5.82 8.67 -7.87
N LEU A 68 4.74 9.17 -7.26
CA LEU A 68 4.03 10.36 -7.73
C LEU A 68 4.78 11.68 -7.47
N PRO A 69 4.63 12.68 -8.36
CA PRO A 69 5.11 14.04 -8.14
C PRO A 69 4.37 14.71 -6.98
N ARG A 70 4.96 15.76 -6.41
CA ARG A 70 4.53 16.38 -5.14
C ARG A 70 3.03 16.71 -5.08
N ARG A 71 2.46 17.28 -6.15
CA ARG A 71 1.03 17.66 -6.21
C ARG A 71 0.11 16.45 -6.19
N ALA A 72 0.30 15.51 -7.11
CA ALA A 72 -0.50 14.28 -7.19
C ALA A 72 -0.37 13.43 -5.92
N ARG A 73 0.83 13.37 -5.32
CA ARG A 73 1.07 12.73 -4.03
C ARG A 73 0.23 13.37 -2.92
N ALA A 74 0.15 14.70 -2.87
CA ALA A 74 -0.63 15.40 -1.85
C ALA A 74 -2.13 15.14 -2.00
N GLU A 75 -2.63 15.11 -3.24
CA GLU A 75 -4.03 14.77 -3.53
C GLU A 75 -4.34 13.33 -3.13
N LEU A 76 -3.50 12.37 -3.52
CA LEU A 76 -3.68 10.97 -3.13
C LEU A 76 -3.63 10.77 -1.60
N ARG A 77 -2.72 11.48 -0.90
CA ARG A 77 -2.68 11.44 0.58
C ARG A 77 -3.98 11.92 1.22
N ARG A 78 -4.61 12.97 0.69
CA ARG A 78 -5.90 13.47 1.22
C ARG A 78 -7.00 12.42 1.08
N ILE A 79 -6.97 11.62 0.01
CA ILE A 79 -7.93 10.54 -0.21
C ILE A 79 -7.67 9.35 0.73
N ILE A 80 -6.39 8.99 0.92
CA ILE A 80 -6.01 7.83 1.72
C ILE A 80 -6.17 8.08 3.23
N ALA A 81 -5.84 9.28 3.72
CA ALA A 81 -5.84 9.60 5.15
C ALA A 81 -7.14 9.19 5.91
N PRO A 82 -8.36 9.53 5.45
CA PRO A 82 -9.57 9.09 6.15
C PRO A 82 -9.80 7.57 6.09
N LEU A 83 -9.31 6.90 5.04
CA LEU A 83 -9.37 5.44 4.91
C LEU A 83 -8.38 4.78 5.87
N ASP A 84 -7.16 5.29 5.97
CA ASP A 84 -6.15 4.85 6.94
C ASP A 84 -6.66 4.99 8.38
N ASP A 85 -7.36 6.09 8.68
CA ASP A 85 -7.98 6.30 9.98
C ASP A 85 -9.11 5.30 10.25
N ASP A 86 -9.97 5.01 9.28
CA ASP A 86 -11.03 4.00 9.45
C ASP A 86 -10.46 2.60 9.62
N PHE A 87 -9.49 2.24 8.78
CA PHE A 87 -8.79 0.98 8.87
C PHE A 87 -8.14 0.80 10.24
N ARG A 88 -7.42 1.82 10.73
CA ARG A 88 -6.81 1.78 12.07
C ARG A 88 -7.84 1.67 13.19
N ARG A 89 -9.00 2.33 13.08
CA ARG A 89 -10.05 2.25 14.10
C ARG A 89 -10.74 0.89 14.14
N ARG A 90 -10.82 0.20 12.99
CA ARG A 90 -11.65 -1.00 12.82
C ARG A 90 -10.84 -2.29 12.75
N THR A 91 -9.53 -2.21 12.58
CA THR A 91 -8.63 -3.37 12.64
C THR A 91 -7.84 -3.37 13.94
N LEU A 92 -7.66 -4.54 14.53
CA LEU A 92 -6.94 -4.67 15.80
C LEU A 92 -5.42 -4.76 15.56
N PRO A 93 -4.59 -4.15 16.43
CA PRO A 93 -3.14 -4.28 16.35
C PRO A 93 -2.71 -5.72 16.64
N ASP A 94 -1.76 -6.22 15.86
CA ASP A 94 -1.10 -7.51 16.14
C ASP A 94 0.07 -7.30 17.10
N PRO A 95 0.01 -7.82 18.35
CA PRO A 95 1.09 -7.68 19.32
C PRO A 95 2.37 -8.45 18.93
N ALA A 96 2.27 -9.44 18.04
CA ALA A 96 3.42 -10.20 17.55
C ALA A 96 4.07 -9.57 16.31
N ALA A 97 3.43 -8.61 15.64
CA ALA A 97 3.86 -8.11 14.33
C ALA A 97 5.26 -7.50 14.31
N SER A 98 5.71 -6.88 15.42
CA SER A 98 7.06 -6.30 15.52
C SER A 98 8.17 -7.36 15.49
N SER A 99 7.85 -8.63 15.75
CA SER A 99 8.80 -9.75 15.72
C SER A 99 8.94 -10.41 14.35
N LEU A 100 8.03 -10.12 13.41
CA LEU A 100 7.96 -10.81 12.11
C LEU A 100 9.06 -10.34 11.13
N SER A 101 9.24 -9.02 10.94
CA SER A 101 10.38 -8.48 10.19
C SER A 101 10.55 -6.97 10.36
N ARG A 102 11.74 -6.43 10.05
CA ARG A 102 12.00 -4.97 10.01
C ARG A 102 11.05 -4.22 9.07
N TRP A 103 10.65 -4.86 7.97
CA TRP A 103 9.72 -4.27 7.02
C TRP A 103 8.29 -4.21 7.58
N HIS A 104 7.80 -5.27 8.22
CA HIS A 104 6.52 -5.27 8.95
C HIS A 104 6.52 -4.22 10.08
N ALA A 105 7.64 -4.05 10.78
CA ALA A 105 7.80 -3.04 11.82
C ALA A 105 7.69 -1.58 11.29
N SER A 106 7.95 -1.35 10.00
CA SER A 106 7.90 -0.01 9.39
C SER A 106 6.55 0.37 8.75
N ALA A 107 5.70 -0.61 8.45
CA ALA A 107 4.39 -0.41 7.84
C ALA A 107 3.29 -0.70 8.86
N TRP A 108 2.74 0.33 9.50
CA TRP A 108 1.78 0.15 10.60
C TRP A 108 0.52 -0.65 10.19
N TRP A 109 0.10 -0.58 8.92
CA TRP A 109 -1.08 -1.30 8.41
C TRP A 109 -0.83 -2.81 8.30
N ARG A 110 0.44 -3.24 8.26
CA ARG A 110 0.86 -4.64 8.35
C ARG A 110 0.95 -5.18 9.78
N GLN A 111 0.76 -4.32 10.77
CA GLN A 111 0.79 -4.68 12.20
C GLN A 111 -0.63 -4.87 12.71
N ARG A 112 -1.43 -5.64 11.97
CA ARG A 112 -2.84 -5.85 12.21
C ARG A 112 -3.17 -7.33 12.25
N LEU A 113 -4.11 -7.70 13.11
CA LEU A 113 -4.50 -9.09 13.30
C LEU A 113 -5.27 -9.61 12.08
N HIS A 114 -4.79 -10.73 11.55
CA HIS A 114 -5.54 -11.55 10.61
C HIS A 114 -6.50 -12.47 11.35
N GLU A 115 -7.57 -12.88 10.67
CA GLU A 115 -8.51 -13.89 11.14
C GLU A 115 -7.76 -15.20 11.48
N ARG A 116 -8.30 -16.01 12.40
CA ARG A 116 -7.71 -17.28 12.86
C ARG A 116 -8.25 -18.46 12.08
#